data_AF-X1C2W6-F1
#
_entry.id   AF-X1C2W6-F1
#
_cell.length_a   1.000
_cell.length_b   1.000
_cell.length_c   1.000
_cell.angle_alpha   90.00
_cell.angle_beta   90.00
_cell.angle_gamma   90.00
#
_symmetry.space_group_name_H-M   'P 1'
#
loop_
_entity.id
_entity.type
_entity.pdbx_description
1 polymer ?
#
loop_
_entity_poly.entity_id
_entity_poly.type
_entity_poly.pdbx_seq_one_letter_code
_entity_poly.pdbx_strand_id
1 'polypeptide(L)'
;MIKKIISGGKPGVELAALDAAIRLDIPHEGWCYRNRKTDGGVLPEHYNVREIKNPSYFERLEKNIIDSDGTVVLTYGQRAVGSKAVKDLAD
;
A
#
# COMPACT_ATOMS: atom_id res chain seq x y z
N MET A 1 -15.18 -11.42 6.93
CA MET A 1 -14.75 -11.79 5.56
C MET A 1 -14.05 -10.58 4.96
N ILE A 2 -12.86 -10.75 4.38
CA ILE A 2 -12.10 -9.66 3.75
C ILE A 2 -12.70 -9.39 2.37
N LYS A 3 -13.16 -8.15 2.12
CA LYS A 3 -13.82 -7.77 0.85
C LYS A 3 -12.86 -7.16 -0.16
N LYS A 4 -11.76 -6.56 0.30
CA LYS A 4 -10.79 -5.85 -0.53
C LYS A 4 -9.46 -5.70 0.21
N ILE A 5 -8.35 -5.69 -0.50
CA ILE A 5 -7.01 -5.33 0.00
C ILE A 5 -6.61 -3.98 -0.60
N ILE A 6 -6.14 -3.06 0.23
CA ILE A 6 -5.63 -1.74 -0.20
C ILE A 6 -4.13 -1.68 0.08
N SER A 7 -3.32 -1.38 -0.95
CA SER A 7 -1.87 -1.31 -0.82
C SER A 7 -1.22 -0.43 -1.89
N GLY A 8 -0.13 0.26 -1.54
CA GLY A 8 0.58 1.19 -2.45
C GLY A 8 1.62 0.53 -3.37
N GLY A 9 1.85 -0.78 -3.23
CA GLY A 9 2.69 -1.56 -4.14
C GLY A 9 4.20 -1.38 -4.02
N LYS A 10 4.71 -0.79 -2.93
CA LYS A 10 6.18 -0.76 -2.70
C LYS A 10 6.75 -2.19 -2.55
N PRO A 11 8.04 -2.42 -2.91
CA PRO A 11 8.69 -3.70 -2.67
C PRO A 11 8.57 -4.16 -1.21
N GLY A 12 8.37 -5.47 -1.02
CA GLY A 12 8.14 -6.07 0.30
C GLY A 12 6.66 -6.29 0.59
N VAL A 13 6.20 -5.93 1.80
CA VAL A 13 4.84 -6.22 2.29
C VAL A 13 3.75 -5.65 1.40
N GLU A 14 3.93 -4.42 0.89
CA GLU A 14 2.93 -3.77 0.07
C GLU A 14 2.69 -4.50 -1.26
N LEU A 15 3.76 -4.87 -1.98
CA LEU A 15 3.67 -5.66 -3.21
C LEU A 15 3.11 -7.07 -2.94
N ALA A 16 3.58 -7.74 -1.88
CA ALA A 16 3.10 -9.06 -1.50
C ALA A 16 1.60 -9.08 -1.16
N ALA A 17 1.06 -7.99 -0.61
CA ALA A 17 -0.37 -7.86 -0.36
C ALA A 17 -1.19 -7.82 -1.67
N LEU A 18 -0.69 -7.12 -2.70
CA LEU A 18 -1.33 -7.09 -4.02
C LEU A 18 -1.25 -8.46 -4.70
N ASP A 19 -0.10 -9.12 -4.65
CA ASP A 19 0.09 -10.48 -5.18
C ASP A 19 -0.86 -11.50 -4.49
N ALA A 20 -0.96 -11.43 -3.17
CA ALA A 20 -1.86 -12.29 -2.40
C ALA A 20 -3.33 -12.03 -2.75
N ALA A 21 -3.72 -10.77 -2.95
CA ALA A 21 -5.08 -10.43 -3.36
C ALA A 21 -5.43 -11.04 -4.71
N ILE A 22 -4.56 -10.89 -5.71
CA ILE A 22 -4.74 -11.49 -7.04
C ILE A 22 -4.81 -13.02 -6.94
N ARG A 23 -3.88 -13.64 -6.20
CA ARG A 23 -3.81 -15.10 -6.06
C ARG A 23 -5.06 -15.71 -5.40
N LEU A 24 -5.68 -14.96 -4.49
CA LEU A 24 -6.84 -15.40 -3.72
C LEU A 24 -8.17 -14.89 -4.30
N ASP A 25 -8.15 -14.24 -5.47
CA ASP A 25 -9.30 -13.62 -6.11
C ASP A 25 -10.03 -12.62 -5.17
N ILE A 26 -9.26 -11.90 -4.36
CA ILE A 26 -9.74 -10.81 -3.52
C ILE A 26 -9.55 -9.51 -4.30
N PRO A 27 -10.61 -8.66 -4.44
CA PRO A 27 -10.45 -7.34 -5.02
C PRO A 27 -9.31 -6.57 -4.37
N HIS A 28 -8.53 -5.84 -5.17
CA HIS A 28 -7.47 -4.98 -4.65
C HIS A 28 -7.51 -3.60 -5.27
N GLU A 29 -7.13 -2.61 -4.48
CA GLU A 29 -6.92 -1.23 -4.92
C GLU A 29 -5.70 -0.62 -4.21
N GLY A 30 -5.42 0.65 -4.46
CA GLY A 30 -4.52 1.43 -3.63
C GLY A 30 -4.03 2.71 -4.26
N TRP A 31 -3.20 3.42 -3.51
CA TRP A 31 -2.59 4.68 -3.91
C TRP A 31 -1.07 4.54 -4.02
N CYS A 32 -0.53 4.81 -5.20
CA CYS A 32 0.90 4.75 -5.50
C CYS A 32 1.46 6.14 -5.87
N TYR A 33 2.78 6.24 -5.97
CA TYR A 33 3.42 7.46 -6.47
C TYR A 33 3.12 7.69 -7.96
N ARG A 34 3.28 8.94 -8.41
CA ARG A 34 3.16 9.29 -9.84
C ARG A 34 4.06 8.42 -10.72
N ASN A 35 3.60 8.18 -11.95
CA ASN A 35 4.22 7.25 -12.90
C ASN A 35 4.41 5.83 -12.34
N ARG A 36 3.53 5.44 -11.40
CA ARG A 36 3.55 4.16 -10.68
C ARG A 36 4.93 3.81 -10.10
N LYS A 37 5.70 4.83 -9.66
CA LYS A 37 7.11 4.66 -9.25
C LYS A 37 7.24 3.94 -7.91
N THR A 38 8.17 2.99 -7.85
CA THR A 38 8.56 2.28 -6.63
C THR A 38 10.08 2.17 -6.53
N ASP A 39 10.61 1.72 -5.39
CA ASP A 39 12.05 1.48 -5.21
C ASP A 39 12.55 0.31 -6.07
N GLY A 40 11.65 -0.54 -6.57
CA GLY A 40 11.94 -1.67 -7.46
C GLY A 40 11.68 -1.38 -8.94
N GLY A 41 11.39 -0.13 -9.31
CA GLY A 41 11.03 0.28 -10.68
C GLY A 41 9.56 0.70 -10.81
N VAL A 42 9.00 0.56 -12.01
CA VAL A 42 7.60 0.92 -12.31
C VAL A 42 6.69 -0.25 -11.93
N LEU A 43 5.64 0.02 -11.15
CA LEU A 43 4.66 -0.99 -10.77
C LEU A 43 3.84 -1.42 -12.02
N PRO A 44 3.79 -2.72 -12.37
CA PRO A 44 3.06 -3.23 -13.53
C PRO A 44 1.59 -2.82 -13.61
N GLU A 45 1.05 -2.69 -14.83
CA GLU A 45 -0.32 -2.21 -15.10
C GLU A 45 -1.43 -3.13 -14.56
N HIS A 46 -1.14 -4.42 -14.33
CA HIS A 46 -2.15 -5.36 -13.82
C HIS A 46 -2.57 -5.10 -12.36
N TYR A 47 -1.84 -4.24 -11.64
CA TYR A 47 -2.22 -3.81 -10.29
C TYR A 47 -3.18 -2.62 -10.35
N ASN A 48 -4.35 -2.75 -9.75
CA ASN A 48 -5.42 -1.75 -9.73
C ASN A 48 -5.13 -0.59 -8.76
N VAL A 49 -4.05 0.17 -8.98
CA VAL A 49 -3.69 1.31 -8.13
C VAL A 49 -3.90 2.65 -8.86
N ARG A 50 -4.14 3.69 -8.08
CA ARG A 50 -4.32 5.08 -8.53
C ARG A 50 -3.11 5.91 -8.13
N GLU A 51 -2.72 6.84 -8.99
CA GLU A 51 -1.61 7.74 -8.67
C GLU A 51 -2.07 8.89 -7.76
N ILE A 52 -1.24 9.24 -6.79
CA ILE A 52 -1.44 10.45 -5.98
C ILE A 52 -1.22 11.72 -6.79
N LYS A 53 -1.94 12.79 -6.41
CA LYS A 53 -1.85 14.08 -7.10
C LYS A 53 -0.64 14.88 -6.63
N ASN A 54 -0.25 14.86 -5.36
CA ASN A 54 0.92 15.56 -4.86
C ASN A 54 2.09 14.54 -4.69
N PRO A 55 3.33 14.86 -5.10
CA PRO A 55 4.48 13.97 -4.88
C PRO A 55 4.87 13.82 -3.40
N SER A 56 4.14 14.43 -2.45
CA SER A 56 4.36 14.27 -1.03
C SER A 56 4.45 12.79 -0.63
N TYR A 57 5.51 12.45 0.11
CA TYR A 57 5.75 11.11 0.60
C TYR A 57 4.55 10.54 1.38
N PHE A 58 3.88 11.40 2.16
CA PHE A 58 2.82 11.01 3.09
C PHE A 58 1.44 10.86 2.44
N GLU A 59 1.16 11.52 1.31
CA GLU A 59 -0.20 11.50 0.74
C GLU A 59 -0.63 10.08 0.36
N ARG A 60 0.27 9.27 -0.22
CA ARG A 60 -0.09 7.87 -0.54
C ARG A 60 -0.35 7.04 0.72
N LEU A 61 0.38 7.30 1.80
CA LEU A 61 0.27 6.54 3.04
C LEU A 61 -1.07 6.85 3.69
N GLU A 62 -1.36 8.13 3.82
CA GLU A 62 -2.62 8.66 4.32
C GLU A 62 -3.82 8.14 3.52
N LYS A 63 -3.79 8.22 2.20
CA LYS A 63 -4.89 7.74 1.37
C LYS A 63 -5.12 6.23 1.47
N ASN A 64 -4.06 5.43 1.55
CA ASN A 64 -4.20 3.98 1.73
C ASN A 64 -4.77 3.63 3.13
N ILE A 65 -4.50 4.45 4.15
CA ILE A 65 -5.06 4.27 5.50
C ILE A 65 -6.53 4.73 5.54
N ILE A 66 -6.81 5.95 5.09
CA ILE A 66 -8.15 6.57 5.14
C ILE A 66 -9.16 5.80 4.29
N ASP A 67 -8.78 5.30 3.12
CA ASP A 67 -9.68 4.55 2.25
C ASP A 67 -9.89 3.09 2.69
N SER A 68 -9.26 2.67 3.80
CA SER A 68 -9.36 1.33 4.37
C SER A 68 -10.18 1.30 5.66
N ASP A 69 -10.86 0.19 5.93
CA ASP A 69 -11.55 -0.04 7.21
C ASP A 69 -10.57 -0.40 8.35
N GLY A 70 -9.29 -0.65 8.02
CA GLY A 70 -8.27 -1.05 8.97
C GLY A 70 -6.93 -1.34 8.30
N THR A 71 -5.85 -1.07 9.02
CA THR A 71 -4.48 -1.22 8.52
C THR A 71 -3.73 -2.32 9.28
N VAL A 72 -3.11 -3.24 8.53
CA VAL A 72 -2.23 -4.27 9.09
C VAL A 72 -0.78 -3.93 8.76
N VAL A 73 0.08 -3.94 9.78
CA VAL A 73 1.52 -3.70 9.63
C VAL A 73 2.27 -4.98 9.88
N LEU A 74 2.97 -5.50 8.86
CA LEU A 74 3.83 -6.68 8.95
C LEU A 74 5.30 -6.24 8.97
N THR A 75 6.07 -6.76 9.91
CA THR A 75 7.50 -6.44 10.06
C THR A 75 8.22 -7.60 10.72
N TYR A 76 9.51 -7.77 10.42
CA TYR A 76 10.38 -8.69 11.13
C TYR A 76 11.18 -7.90 12.17
N GLY A 77 10.93 -8.15 13.46
CA GLY A 77 11.64 -7.48 14.56
C GLY A 77 11.09 -6.10 14.90
N GLN A 78 11.97 -5.17 15.29
CA GLN A 78 11.58 -3.85 15.79
C GLN A 78 11.07 -2.96 14.64
N ARG A 79 10.02 -2.18 14.90
CA ARG A 79 9.34 -1.33 13.90
C ARG A 79 10.33 -0.41 13.17
N ALA A 80 10.44 -0.58 11.85
CA ALA A 80 11.15 0.37 11.00
C ALA A 80 10.45 1.75 11.00
N VAL A 81 11.19 2.82 10.69
CA VAL A 81 10.69 4.22 10.71
C VAL A 81 9.37 4.38 9.94
N GLY A 82 9.23 3.72 8.79
CA GLY A 82 7.99 3.77 7.99
C GLY A 82 6.77 3.16 8.70
N SER A 83 6.96 2.12 9.51
CA SER A 83 5.88 1.49 10.28
C SER A 83 5.38 2.35 11.43
N LYS A 84 6.23 3.25 11.97
CA LYS A 84 5.81 4.22 12.99
C LYS A 84 4.85 5.26 12.40
N ALA A 85 5.18 5.82 11.23
CA ALA A 85 4.31 6.77 10.54
C ALA A 85 2.93 6.16 10.21
N VAL A 86 2.89 4.88 9.85
CA VAL A 86 1.61 4.16 9.63
C VAL A 86 0.79 4.11 10.92
N LYS A 87 1.42 3.75 12.04
CA LYS A 87 0.74 3.67 13.33
C LYS A 87 0.17 5.03 13.75
N ASP A 88 1.01 6.06 13.70
CA ASP A 88 0.64 7.40 14.15
C ASP A 88 -0.51 8.01 13.33
N LEU A 89 -0.75 7.51 12.11
CA LEU A 89 -1.81 7.97 11.21
C LEU A 89 -3.07 7.09 11.23
N ALA A 90 -2.96 5.87 11.74
CA ALA A 90 -4.08 4.92 11.83
C ALA A 90 -4.77 4.92 13.20
N ASP A 91 -4.12 5.49 14.23
CA ASP A 91 -4.68 5.75 15.57
C ASP A 91 -5.59 7.00 15.56
#